data_AF-X1DUW6-F1
#
_entry.id   AF-X1DUW6-F1
#
_cell.length_a   1.000
_cell.length_b   1.000
_cell.length_c   1.000
_cell.angle_alpha   90.00
_cell.angle_beta   90.00
_cell.angle_gamma   90.00
#
_symmetry.space_group_name_H-M   'P 1'
#
loop_
_entity.id
_entity.type
_entity.pdbx_description
1 polymer ?
#
loop_
_entity_poly.entity_id
_entity_poly.type
_entity_poly.pdbx_seq_one_letter_code
_entity_poly.pdbx_strand_id
1 'polypeptide(L)'
;IFTLVGMRLRRVPPHKIVSALIKATKAGLSVSIDKLEAHFLAGGDVDRVVDSLIAAERAGLNLTFEKATAIDLAGRNVLEAVQMSVNPKVIKTPIVAAVAKNGIQVMATARVTVRANIERLVGGAGEETIIARVGEGIVTTIGS
;
A
#
# COMPACT_ATOMS: atom_id res chain seq x y z
N ILE A 1 18.48 4.78 28.69
CA ILE A 1 17.63 4.53 29.88
C ILE A 1 16.54 5.60 30.03
N PHE A 2 16.89 6.89 30.08
CA PHE A 2 15.89 7.98 30.14
C PHE A 2 14.84 7.95 29.02
N THR A 3 15.24 7.61 27.79
CA THR A 3 14.33 7.46 26.63
C THR A 3 13.28 6.36 26.81
N LEU A 4 13.66 5.20 27.36
CA LEU A 4 12.73 4.09 27.62
C LEU A 4 11.71 4.44 28.72
N VAL A 5 12.16 5.19 29.74
CA VAL A 5 11.28 5.70 30.80
C VAL A 5 10.32 6.75 30.24
N GLY A 6 10.81 7.66 29.39
CA GLY A 6 9.98 8.67 28.71
C GLY A 6 8.94 8.07 27.75
N MET A 7 9.24 6.95 27.09
CA MET A 7 8.27 6.21 26.26
C MET A 7 7.11 5.65 27.08
N ARG A 8 7.42 5.05 28.24
CA ARG A 8 6.38 4.52 29.16
C ARG A 8 5.46 5.63 29.68
N LEU A 9 6.01 6.81 29.98
CA LEU A 9 5.22 7.96 30.40
C LEU A 9 4.29 8.47 29.28
N ARG A 10 4.76 8.44 28.03
CA ARG A 10 3.99 8.79 26.82
C ARG A 10 3.08 7.67 26.30
N ARG A 11 2.91 6.57 27.06
CA ARG A 11 2.12 5.37 26.70
C ARG A 11 2.57 4.68 25.40
N VAL A 12 3.85 4.79 25.05
CA VAL A 12 4.44 4.09 23.91
C VAL A 12 5.08 2.80 24.40
N PRO A 13 4.72 1.62 23.86
CA PRO A 13 5.30 0.34 24.25
C PRO A 13 6.74 0.24 23.74
N PRO A 14 7.78 0.31 24.61
CA PRO A 14 9.17 0.41 24.17
C PRO A 14 9.63 -0.83 23.39
N HIS A 15 9.07 -2.00 23.71
CA HIS A 15 9.39 -3.26 23.04
C HIS A 15 9.12 -3.21 21.53
N LYS A 16 7.99 -2.62 21.11
CA LYS A 16 7.64 -2.49 19.69
C LYS A 16 8.63 -1.60 18.94
N ILE A 17 8.93 -0.43 19.49
CA ILE A 17 9.85 0.53 18.88
C ILE A 17 11.27 -0.04 18.76
N VAL A 18 11.77 -0.69 19.81
CA VAL A 18 13.10 -1.30 19.80
C VAL A 18 13.17 -2.47 18.81
N SER A 19 12.13 -3.33 18.75
CA SER A 19 12.10 -4.44 17.79
C SER A 19 12.11 -3.92 16.34
N ALA A 20 11.28 -2.92 16.04
CA ALA A 20 11.25 -2.28 14.73
C ALA A 20 12.59 -1.61 14.37
N LEU A 21 13.24 -0.94 15.33
CA LEU A 21 14.57 -0.36 15.14
C LEU A 21 15.63 -1.43 14.82
N ILE A 22 15.65 -2.54 15.55
CA ILE A 22 16.58 -3.65 15.30
C ILE A 22 16.38 -4.21 13.89
N LYS A 23 15.13 -4.39 13.43
CA LYS A 23 14.84 -4.82 12.06
C LYS A 23 15.39 -3.82 11.02
N ALA A 24 15.09 -2.53 11.20
CA ALA A 24 15.54 -1.47 10.30
C ALA A 24 17.07 -1.41 10.21
N THR A 25 17.77 -1.39 11.35
CA THR A 25 19.23 -1.36 11.39
C THR A 25 19.86 -2.60 10.76
N LYS A 26 19.29 -3.80 11.00
CA LYS A 26 19.76 -5.05 10.35
C LYS A 26 19.60 -5.04 8.83
N ALA A 27 18.62 -4.29 8.32
CA ALA A 27 18.42 -4.11 6.89
C ALA A 27 19.25 -2.98 6.27
N GLY A 28 20.10 -2.30 7.06
CA GLY A 28 20.90 -1.17 6.58
C GLY A 28 20.17 0.17 6.56
N LEU A 29 18.95 0.23 7.10
CA LEU A 29 18.14 1.46 7.14
C LEU A 29 18.50 2.30 8.37
N SER A 30 18.77 3.59 8.15
CA SER A 30 19.04 4.58 9.20
C SER A 30 17.76 5.29 9.63
N VAL A 31 16.97 4.65 10.49
CA VAL A 31 15.75 5.25 11.06
C VAL A 31 16.00 5.69 12.50
N SER A 32 15.58 6.91 12.85
CA SER A 32 15.72 7.42 14.22
C SER A 32 14.60 6.91 15.12
N ILE A 33 14.92 6.73 16.40
CA ILE A 33 13.98 6.32 17.44
C ILE A 33 12.84 7.33 17.57
N ASP A 34 13.14 8.63 17.51
CA ASP A 34 12.16 9.70 17.64
C ASP A 34 11.12 9.68 16.52
N LYS A 35 11.53 9.32 15.28
CA LYS A 35 10.62 9.18 14.14
C LYS A 35 9.66 7.99 14.30
N LEU A 36 10.18 6.84 14.75
CA LEU A 36 9.36 5.66 15.02
C LEU A 36 8.36 5.93 16.17
N GLU A 37 8.81 6.62 17.21
CA GLU A 37 7.96 7.01 18.33
C GLU A 37 6.89 8.02 17.92
N ALA A 38 7.25 9.05 17.16
CA ALA A 38 6.30 10.04 16.65
C ALA A 38 5.23 9.39 15.76
N HIS A 39 5.61 8.43 14.91
CA HIS A 39 4.66 7.72 14.06
C HIS A 39 3.70 6.84 14.88
N PHE A 40 4.19 6.15 15.91
CA PHE A 40 3.34 5.39 16.83
C PHE A 40 2.33 6.29 17.56
N LEU A 41 2.79 7.45 18.03
CA LEU A 41 1.93 8.43 18.70
C LEU A 41 0.89 9.06 17.76
N ALA A 42 1.20 9.17 16.47
CA ALA A 42 0.25 9.56 15.43
C ALA A 42 -0.80 8.48 15.12
N GLY A 43 -0.71 7.30 15.75
CA GLY A 43 -1.63 6.18 15.56
C GLY A 43 -1.25 5.23 14.43
N GLY A 44 -0.04 5.34 13.89
CA GLY A 44 0.46 4.49 12.81
C GLY A 44 1.07 3.16 13.26
N ASP A 45 1.25 2.24 12.31
CA ASP A 45 1.86 0.94 12.51
C ASP A 45 3.35 0.95 12.15
N VAL A 46 4.18 1.06 13.19
CA VAL A 46 5.64 1.11 13.09
C VAL A 46 6.23 -0.18 12.48
N ASP A 47 5.69 -1.34 12.82
CA ASP A 47 6.20 -2.61 12.29
C ASP A 47 5.92 -2.70 10.79
N ARG A 48 4.69 -2.35 10.37
CA ARG A 48 4.31 -2.35 8.94
C ARG A 48 5.16 -1.38 8.13
N VAL A 49 5.41 -0.17 8.63
CA VAL A 49 6.24 0.83 7.93
C VAL A 49 7.68 0.33 7.78
N VAL A 50 8.28 -0.22 8.83
CA VAL A 50 9.65 -0.75 8.77
C VAL A 50 9.73 -1.93 7.80
N ASP A 51 8.82 -2.90 7.87
CA ASP A 51 8.82 -4.05 6.98
C ASP A 51 8.67 -3.62 5.50
N SER A 52 7.89 -2.56 5.25
CA SER A 52 7.71 -1.97 3.91
C SER A 52 8.97 -1.27 3.40
N LEU A 53 9.68 -0.54 4.26
CA LEU A 53 10.95 0.09 3.91
C LEU A 53 12.02 -0.95 3.58
N ILE A 54 12.08 -2.04 4.36
CA ILE A 54 12.99 -3.16 4.09
C ILE A 54 12.67 -3.81 2.74
N ALA A 55 11.38 -4.02 2.45
CA ALA A 55 10.95 -4.58 1.17
C ALA A 55 11.29 -3.64 0.00
N ALA A 56 11.13 -2.32 0.18
CA ALA A 56 11.45 -1.33 -0.83
C ALA A 56 12.96 -1.28 -1.13
N GLU A 57 13.79 -1.26 -0.10
CA GLU A 57 15.25 -1.27 -0.23
C GLU A 57 15.74 -2.52 -0.97
N ARG A 58 15.23 -3.70 -0.60
CA ARG A 58 15.54 -4.97 -1.28
C ARG A 58 15.12 -4.99 -2.75
N ALA A 59 14.11 -4.21 -3.10
CA ALA A 59 13.60 -4.09 -4.45
C ALA A 59 14.24 -2.93 -5.25
N GLY A 60 15.17 -2.18 -4.67
CA GLY A 60 15.77 -0.99 -5.30
C GLY A 60 14.79 0.17 -5.47
N LEU A 61 13.74 0.23 -4.65
CA LEU A 61 12.73 1.29 -4.69
C LEU A 61 13.06 2.38 -3.67
N ASN A 62 13.13 3.63 -4.14
CA ASN A 62 13.36 4.80 -3.28
C ASN A 62 12.10 5.18 -2.49
N LEU A 63 11.83 4.46 -1.40
CA LEU A 63 10.77 4.76 -0.44
C LEU A 63 11.34 5.45 0.81
N THR A 64 10.96 6.72 1.02
CA THR A 64 11.36 7.45 2.23
C THR A 64 10.45 7.11 3.41
N PHE A 65 10.97 7.26 4.63
CA PHE A 65 10.22 7.03 5.87
C PHE A 65 8.97 7.93 5.94
N GLU A 66 9.09 9.19 5.52
CA GLU A 66 7.99 10.15 5.52
C GLU A 66 6.88 9.75 4.53
N LYS A 67 7.22 9.18 3.38
CA LYS A 67 6.23 8.67 2.42
C LYS A 67 5.54 7.41 2.94
N ALA A 68 6.31 6.48 3.50
CA ALA A 68 5.76 5.25 4.06
C ALA A 68 4.78 5.53 5.21
N THR A 69 5.15 6.45 6.11
CA THR A 69 4.27 6.89 7.21
C THR A 69 3.03 7.63 6.72
N ALA A 70 3.15 8.48 5.69
CA ALA A 70 1.98 9.15 5.11
C ALA A 70 0.97 8.16 4.49
N ILE A 71 1.46 7.10 3.83
CA ILE A 71 0.60 6.05 3.27
C ILE A 71 -0.09 5.25 4.38
N ASP A 72 0.64 4.91 5.45
CA ASP A 72 0.09 4.17 6.59
C ASP A 72 -0.98 4.99 7.32
N LEU A 73 -0.72 6.27 7.59
CA LEU A 73 -1.68 7.20 8.21
C LEU A 73 -2.91 7.45 7.33
N ALA A 74 -2.78 7.31 6.00
CA ALA A 74 -3.92 7.33 5.08
C ALA A 74 -4.77 6.04 5.11
N GLY A 75 -4.44 5.09 5.99
CA GLY A 75 -5.14 3.81 6.15
C GLY A 75 -4.87 2.82 5.02
N ARG A 76 -3.77 3.00 4.28
CA ARG A 76 -3.38 2.11 3.16
C ARG A 76 -2.27 1.17 3.58
N ASN A 77 -2.25 -0.03 2.99
CA ASN A 77 -1.22 -1.01 3.25
C ASN A 77 0.04 -0.71 2.44
N VAL A 78 1.04 -0.10 3.10
CA VAL A 78 2.33 0.25 2.49
C VAL A 78 3.04 -0.97 1.93
N LEU A 79 3.01 -2.10 2.64
CA LEU A 79 3.73 -3.32 2.27
C LEU A 79 3.18 -3.92 0.99
N GLU A 80 1.84 -3.98 0.89
CA GLU A 80 1.16 -4.46 -0.31
C GLU A 80 1.48 -3.58 -1.53
N ALA A 81 1.54 -2.27 -1.34
CA ALA A 81 1.87 -1.34 -2.42
C ALA A 81 3.30 -1.53 -2.94
N VAL A 82 4.27 -1.76 -2.04
CA VAL A 82 5.64 -2.09 -2.42
C VAL A 82 5.68 -3.42 -3.18
N GLN A 83 5.02 -4.45 -2.65
CA GLN A 83 4.96 -5.77 -3.29
C GLN A 83 4.33 -5.71 -4.69
N MET A 84 3.23 -4.98 -4.87
CA MET A 84 2.55 -4.83 -6.17
C MET A 84 3.37 -4.00 -7.16
N SER A 85 4.28 -3.16 -6.70
CA SER A 85 5.19 -2.40 -7.57
C SER A 85 6.26 -3.31 -8.21
N VAL A 86 6.75 -4.28 -7.44
CA VAL A 86 7.78 -5.24 -7.85
C VAL A 86 7.19 -6.43 -8.60
N ASN A 87 6.11 -7.00 -8.06
CA ASN A 87 5.42 -8.15 -8.62
C ASN A 87 3.99 -7.75 -9.00
N PRO A 88 3.73 -7.41 -10.28
CA PRO A 88 2.40 -7.05 -10.74
C PRO A 88 1.38 -8.17 -10.49
N LYS A 89 0.17 -7.79 -10.08
CA LYS A 89 -0.94 -8.73 -9.85
C LYS A 89 -1.87 -8.71 -11.06
N VAL A 90 -2.34 -9.89 -11.48
CA VAL A 90 -3.40 -9.99 -12.49
C VAL A 90 -4.74 -10.06 -11.78
N ILE A 91 -5.61 -9.11 -12.06
CA ILE A 91 -6.98 -9.03 -11.55
C ILE A 91 -7.93 -9.43 -12.68
N LYS A 92 -8.85 -10.34 -12.39
CA LYS A 92 -9.88 -10.76 -13.35
C LYS A 92 -11.19 -10.05 -13.01
N THR A 93 -11.81 -9.41 -13.99
CA THR A 93 -13.13 -8.82 -13.80
C THR A 93 -14.23 -9.90 -13.82
N PRO A 94 -15.36 -9.67 -13.10
CA PRO A 94 -16.53 -10.51 -13.27
C PRO A 94 -17.02 -10.48 -14.71
N ILE A 95 -17.82 -11.47 -15.09
CA ILE A 95 -18.42 -11.50 -16.42
C ILE A 95 -19.45 -10.37 -16.51
N VAL A 96 -19.24 -9.47 -17.46
CA VAL A 96 -20.15 -8.36 -17.74
C VAL A 96 -20.94 -8.72 -19.01
N ALA A 97 -22.27 -8.69 -18.92
CA ALA A 97 -23.16 -8.93 -20.05
C ALA A 97 -23.83 -7.61 -20.47
N ALA A 98 -23.81 -7.31 -21.77
CA ALA A 98 -24.49 -6.15 -22.34
C ALA A 98 -25.07 -6.50 -23.72
N VAL A 99 -26.06 -5.73 -24.16
CA VAL A 99 -26.73 -5.93 -25.46
C VAL A 99 -26.30 -4.80 -26.40
N ALA A 100 -25.81 -5.17 -27.58
CA ALA A 100 -25.41 -4.22 -28.61
C ALA A 100 -26.63 -3.62 -29.33
N LYS A 101 -26.43 -2.53 -30.09
CA LYS A 101 -27.50 -1.85 -30.85
C LYS A 101 -28.26 -2.74 -31.82
N ASN A 102 -27.62 -3.81 -32.29
CA ASN A 102 -28.22 -4.81 -33.19
C ASN A 102 -28.93 -5.96 -32.45
N GLY A 103 -29.11 -5.86 -31.12
CA GLY A 103 -29.82 -6.85 -30.31
C GLY A 103 -29.00 -8.08 -29.90
N ILE A 104 -27.70 -8.13 -30.23
CA ILE A 104 -26.83 -9.25 -29.86
C ILE A 104 -26.34 -9.08 -28.42
N GLN A 105 -26.52 -10.11 -27.59
CA GLN A 105 -25.94 -10.16 -26.26
C GLN A 105 -24.47 -10.55 -26.33
N VAL A 106 -23.61 -9.75 -25.70
CA VAL A 106 -22.17 -10.00 -25.59
C VAL A 106 -21.81 -10.15 -24.12
N MET A 107 -21.03 -11.18 -23.81
CA MET A 107 -20.46 -11.42 -22.50
C MET A 107 -18.95 -11.23 -22.56
N ALA A 108 -18.43 -10.30 -21.78
CA ALA A 108 -17.01 -9.94 -21.77
C ALA A 108 -16.41 -10.12 -20.37
N THR A 109 -15.15 -10.56 -20.34
CA THR A 109 -14.31 -10.61 -19.14
C THR A 109 -12.94 -10.05 -19.50
N ALA A 110 -12.33 -9.31 -18.59
CA ALA A 110 -11.02 -8.70 -18.77
C ALA A 110 -10.04 -9.25 -17.73
N ARG A 111 -8.79 -9.45 -18.15
CA ARG A 111 -7.66 -9.73 -17.26
C ARG A 111 -6.76 -8.52 -17.29
N VAL A 112 -6.69 -7.81 -16.17
CA VAL A 112 -5.96 -6.55 -16.04
C VAL A 112 -4.74 -6.78 -15.16
N THR A 113 -3.56 -6.53 -15.69
CA THR A 113 -2.32 -6.55 -14.91
C THR A 113 -2.13 -5.18 -14.27
N VAL A 114 -2.15 -5.12 -12.95
CA VAL A 114 -1.99 -3.89 -12.19
C VAL A 114 -0.61 -3.84 -11.56
N ARG A 115 0.08 -2.71 -11.74
CA ARG A 115 1.33 -2.37 -11.07
C ARG A 115 1.09 -1.12 -10.25
N ALA A 116 1.50 -1.15 -8.98
CA ALA A 116 1.39 0.01 -8.11
C ALA A 116 2.50 1.03 -8.43
N ASN A 117 2.11 2.30 -8.54
CA ASN A 117 3.04 3.43 -8.48
C ASN A 117 3.01 4.02 -7.07
N ILE A 118 4.09 3.79 -6.33
CA ILE A 118 4.25 4.19 -4.93
C ILE A 118 4.23 5.72 -4.78
N GLU A 119 4.68 6.47 -5.78
CA GLU A 119 4.70 7.95 -5.73
C GLU A 119 3.30 8.57 -5.77
N ARG A 120 2.33 7.86 -6.37
CA ARG A 120 0.96 8.34 -6.58
C ARG A 120 -0.08 7.52 -5.82
N LEU A 121 0.35 6.76 -4.83
CA LEU A 121 -0.53 5.84 -4.11
C LEU A 121 -1.52 6.58 -3.19
N VAL A 122 -1.10 7.71 -2.60
CA VAL A 122 -1.98 8.55 -1.79
C VAL A 122 -3.01 9.22 -2.71
N GLY A 123 -4.25 8.74 -2.67
CA GLY A 123 -5.33 9.18 -3.56
C GLY A 123 -5.49 8.36 -4.86
N GLY A 124 -4.75 7.27 -5.01
CA GLY A 124 -4.88 6.36 -6.15
C GLY A 124 -6.18 5.52 -6.14
N ALA A 125 -6.44 4.83 -7.25
CA ALA A 125 -7.57 3.91 -7.38
C ALA A 125 -7.27 2.55 -6.73
N GLY A 126 -8.21 2.04 -5.93
CA GLY A 126 -8.14 0.68 -5.39
C GLY A 126 -8.56 -0.38 -6.42
N GLU A 127 -8.38 -1.65 -6.08
CA GLU A 127 -8.77 -2.79 -6.94
C GLU A 127 -10.26 -2.73 -7.31
N GLU A 128 -11.14 -2.44 -6.35
CA GLU A 128 -12.58 -2.29 -6.60
C GLU A 128 -12.90 -1.15 -7.58
N THR A 129 -12.19 -0.02 -7.45
CA THR A 129 -12.36 1.12 -8.36
C THR A 129 -11.89 0.77 -9.77
N ILE A 130 -10.80 0.01 -9.91
CA ILE A 130 -10.31 -0.45 -11.21
C ILE A 130 -11.33 -1.39 -11.85
N ILE A 131 -11.86 -2.37 -11.11
CA ILE A 131 -12.86 -3.32 -11.61
C ILE A 131 -14.13 -2.57 -12.06
N ALA A 132 -14.61 -1.61 -11.25
CA ALA A 132 -15.78 -0.81 -11.59
C ALA A 132 -15.58 0.00 -12.88
N ARG A 133 -14.43 0.68 -13.03
CA ARG A 133 -14.11 1.47 -14.24
C ARG A 133 -13.95 0.61 -15.49
N VAL A 134 -13.33 -0.57 -15.37
CA VAL A 134 -13.21 -1.51 -16.49
C VAL A 134 -14.60 -2.05 -16.86
N GLY A 135 -15.44 -2.36 -15.88
CA GLY A 135 -16.83 -2.77 -16.12
C GLY A 135 -17.65 -1.70 -16.84
N GLU A 136 -17.57 -0.44 -16.38
CA GLU A 136 -18.19 0.73 -17.02
C GLU A 136 -17.75 0.88 -18.47
N GLY A 137 -16.44 0.74 -18.74
CA GLY A 137 -15.88 0.78 -20.10
C GLY A 137 -16.44 -0.33 -21.00
N ILE A 138 -16.49 -1.56 -20.49
CA ILE A 138 -17.03 -2.72 -21.24
C ILE A 138 -18.51 -2.49 -21.62
N VAL A 139 -19.34 -2.07 -20.67
CA VAL A 139 -20.78 -1.82 -20.92
C VAL A 139 -20.97 -0.71 -21.96
N THR A 140 -20.23 0.39 -21.81
CA THR A 140 -20.34 1.54 -22.70
C THR A 140 -19.91 1.20 -24.13
N THR A 141 -18.83 0.43 -24.30
CA THR A 141 -18.36 0.00 -25.63
C THR A 141 -19.32 -0.96 -26.32
N ILE A 142 -19.99 -1.86 -25.59
CA ILE A 142 -20.97 -2.79 -26.19
C ILE A 142 -22.26 -2.06 -26.60
N GLY A 143 -22.72 -1.10 -25.80
CA GLY A 143 -23.97 -0.36 -26.07
C GLY A 143 -23.86 0.79 -27.08
N SER A 144 -22.64 1.23 -27.41
CA SER A 144 -22.38 2.31 -28.38
C SER A 144 -22.51 1.90 -29.84
#